data_AF-A0A6I5C2K3-F1
#
_entry.id   AF-A0A6I5C2K3-F1
#
_cell.length_a   1.000
_cell.length_b   1.000
_cell.length_c   1.000
_cell.angle_alpha   90.00
_cell.angle_beta   90.00
_cell.angle_gamma   90.00
#
_symmetry.space_group_name_H-M   'P 1'
#
loop_
_entity.id
_entity.type
_entity.pdbx_description
1 polymer ?
#
loop_
_entity_poly.entity_id
_entity_poly.type
_entity_poly.pdbx_seq_one_letter_code
_entity_poly.pdbx_strand_id
1 'polypeptide(L)'
;LEAARMDGANEWQVFRRITVPLLAPVLTVVFVTLVINVLKVFDLVYIIAPGPVQEDATVLATQMWLVSFGGGNNQGLGSALGVLLLVLVIPAMIFNVRRFKESQR
;
A
#
# COMPACT_ATOMS: atom_id res chain seq x y z
N LEU A 1 -15.97 7.94 -25.95
CA LEU A 1 -16.78 8.83 -25.08
C LEU A 1 -17.88 9.53 -25.86
N GLU A 2 -17.62 9.98 -27.09
CA GLU A 2 -18.64 10.62 -27.95
C GLU A 2 -19.81 9.69 -28.28
N ALA A 3 -19.57 8.40 -28.56
CA ALA A 3 -20.66 7.42 -28.79
C ALA A 3 -21.60 7.26 -27.58
N ALA A 4 -21.08 7.24 -26.35
CA ALA A 4 -21.91 7.13 -25.14
C ALA A 4 -22.73 8.39 -24.86
N ARG A 5 -22.23 9.57 -25.28
CA ARG A 5 -23.01 10.82 -25.24
C ARG A 5 -24.10 10.84 -26.32
N MET A 6 -23.84 10.25 -27.49
CA MET A 6 -24.83 10.07 -28.54
C MET A 6 -25.96 9.10 -28.10
N ASP A 7 -25.63 8.11 -27.26
CA ASP A 7 -26.58 7.14 -26.70
C ASP A 7 -27.37 7.65 -25.46
N GLY A 8 -27.23 8.94 -25.10
CA GLY A 8 -27.96 9.54 -23.99
C GLY A 8 -27.52 9.07 -22.59
N ALA A 9 -26.33 8.47 -22.46
CA ALA A 9 -25.82 8.01 -21.17
C ALA A 9 -25.48 9.20 -20.24
N ASN A 10 -25.95 9.13 -18.99
CA ASN A 10 -25.62 10.10 -17.95
C ASN A 10 -24.12 10.02 -17.58
N GLU A 11 -23.50 11.12 -17.14
CA GLU A 11 -22.07 11.19 -16.81
C GLU A 11 -21.64 10.15 -15.77
N TRP A 12 -22.50 9.87 -14.79
CA TRP A 12 -22.26 8.80 -13.80
C TRP A 12 -22.21 7.40 -14.42
N GLN A 13 -23.03 7.15 -15.43
CA GLN A 13 -23.03 5.87 -16.16
C GLN A 13 -21.76 5.74 -17.01
N VAL A 14 -21.36 6.83 -17.68
CA VAL A 14 -20.10 6.89 -18.44
C VAL A 14 -18.90 6.66 -17.52
N PHE A 15 -18.86 7.31 -16.35
CA PHE A 15 -17.78 7.13 -15.38
C PHE A 15 -17.65 5.68 -14.91
N ARG A 16 -18.72 5.08 -14.36
CA ARG A 16 -18.65 3.71 -13.80
C ARG A 16 -18.53 2.60 -14.84
N ARG A 17 -19.10 2.77 -16.04
CA ARG A 17 -19.16 1.69 -17.06
C ARG A 17 -18.09 1.80 -18.14
N ILE A 18 -17.51 2.99 -18.35
CA ILE A 18 -16.52 3.22 -19.39
C ILE A 18 -15.20 3.63 -18.75
N THR A 19 -15.17 4.75 -18.03
CA THR A 19 -13.91 5.32 -17.51
C THR A 19 -13.25 4.41 -16.47
N VAL A 20 -13.99 3.95 -15.45
CA VAL A 20 -13.45 3.10 -14.38
C VAL A 20 -12.95 1.74 -14.91
N PRO A 21 -13.71 0.99 -15.74
CA PRO A 21 -13.22 -0.27 -16.28
C PRO A 21 -12.01 -0.11 -17.21
N LEU A 22 -11.96 0.98 -17.99
CA LEU A 22 -10.82 1.30 -18.85
C LEU A 22 -9.55 1.56 -18.03
N LEU A 23 -9.69 2.23 -16.87
CA LEU A 23 -8.58 2.51 -15.97
C LEU A 23 -8.28 1.38 -14.96
N ALA A 24 -9.13 0.36 -14.87
CA ALA A 24 -9.03 -0.71 -13.87
C ALA A 24 -7.64 -1.38 -13.79
N PRO A 25 -6.92 -1.65 -14.89
CA PRO A 25 -5.57 -2.21 -14.82
C PRO A 25 -4.58 -1.29 -14.08
N VAL A 26 -4.60 0.01 -14.40
CA VAL A 26 -3.74 1.01 -13.77
C VAL A 26 -4.15 1.24 -12.32
N LEU A 27 -5.45 1.36 -12.04
CA LEU A 27 -5.98 1.52 -10.68
C LEU A 27 -5.59 0.34 -9.79
N THR A 28 -5.60 -0.87 -10.32
CA THR A 28 -5.19 -2.07 -9.57
C THR A 28 -3.71 -2.01 -9.18
N VAL A 29 -2.83 -1.63 -10.11
CA VAL A 29 -1.40 -1.50 -9.82
C VAL A 29 -1.16 -0.42 -8.76
N VAL A 30 -1.74 0.78 -8.94
CA VAL A 30 -1.60 1.90 -8.01
C VAL A 30 -2.14 1.53 -6.63
N PHE A 31 -3.29 0.87 -6.57
CA PHE A 31 -3.88 0.40 -5.32
C PHE A 31 -2.95 -0.56 -4.56
N VAL A 32 -2.41 -1.56 -5.25
CA VAL A 32 -1.45 -2.50 -4.64
C VAL A 32 -0.20 -1.77 -4.17
N THR A 33 0.33 -0.84 -4.96
CA THR A 33 1.49 -0.02 -4.58
C THR A 33 1.20 0.77 -3.31
N LEU A 34 0.03 1.39 -3.21
CA LEU A 34 -0.41 2.12 -2.01
C LEU A 34 -0.49 1.21 -0.78
N VAL A 35 -1.07 0.03 -0.92
CA VAL A 35 -1.12 -0.96 0.17
C VAL A 35 0.29 -1.34 0.64
N ILE A 36 1.21 -1.61 -0.29
CA ILE A 36 2.62 -1.91 0.04
C ILE A 36 3.29 -0.76 0.77
N ASN A 37 3.02 0.49 0.34
CA ASN A 37 3.59 1.67 0.99
C ASN A 37 3.08 1.80 2.42
N VAL A 38 1.78 1.69 2.66
CA VAL A 38 1.18 1.78 4.00
C VAL A 38 1.73 0.71 4.94
N LEU A 39 1.94 -0.53 4.46
CA LEU A 39 2.54 -1.59 5.28
C LEU A 39 3.97 -1.28 5.77
N LYS A 40 4.65 -0.33 5.12
CA LYS A 40 6.02 0.10 5.45
C LYS A 40 6.09 1.49 6.07
N VAL A 41 4.95 2.16 6.30
CA VAL A 41 4.89 3.52 6.87
C VAL A 41 5.29 3.50 8.34
N PHE A 42 6.59 3.42 8.59
CA PHE A 42 7.16 3.53 9.94
C PHE A 42 7.50 4.98 10.26
N ASP A 43 7.94 5.73 9.25
CA ASP A 43 8.38 7.11 9.33
C ASP A 43 7.24 8.04 9.77
N LEU A 44 6.10 7.96 9.10
CA LEU A 44 4.93 8.77 9.41
C LEU A 44 4.39 8.44 10.80
N VAL A 45 4.26 7.15 11.14
CA VAL A 45 3.76 6.71 12.45
C VAL A 45 4.70 7.18 13.57
N TYR A 46 6.01 7.01 13.40
CA TYR A 46 6.97 7.38 14.43
C TYR A 46 7.08 8.90 14.64
N ILE A 47 6.97 9.69 13.57
CA ILE A 47 7.11 11.16 13.63
C ILE A 47 5.81 11.84 14.07
N ILE A 48 4.67 11.42 13.52
CA ILE A 48 3.41 12.16 13.64
C ILE A 48 2.58 11.68 14.83
N ALA A 49 2.64 10.39 15.18
CA ALA A 49 1.78 9.88 16.25
C ALA A 49 2.26 10.41 17.61
N PRO A 50 1.44 11.22 18.32
CA PRO A 50 1.80 11.65 19.66
C PRO A 50 1.85 10.43 20.59
N GLY A 51 2.76 10.45 21.57
CA GLY A 51 3.05 9.30 22.45
C GLY A 51 1.82 8.53 22.96
N PRO A 52 0.74 9.18 23.42
CA PRO A 52 -0.45 8.49 23.94
C PRO A 52 -1.22 7.63 22.92
N VAL A 53 -1.12 7.91 21.62
CA VAL A 53 -1.81 7.13 20.56
C VAL A 53 -0.83 6.31 19.73
N GLN A 54 0.46 6.34 20.09
CA GLN A 54 1.50 5.70 19.31
C GLN A 54 1.40 4.18 19.37
N GLU A 55 0.96 3.60 20.49
CA GLU A 55 0.70 2.15 20.57
C GLU A 55 -0.41 1.70 19.62
N ASP A 56 -1.52 2.44 19.57
CA ASP A 56 -2.64 2.16 18.67
C ASP A 56 -2.28 2.37 17.19
N ALA A 57 -1.36 3.29 16.91
CA ALA A 57 -0.86 3.56 15.57
C ALA A 57 0.33 2.67 15.16
N THR A 58 0.84 1.83 16.07
CA THR A 58 2.08 1.08 15.84
C THR A 58 1.89 0.04 14.73
N VAL A 59 2.77 0.12 13.73
CA VAL A 59 2.93 -0.91 12.70
C VAL A 59 4.15 -1.77 12.98
N LEU A 60 4.22 -2.97 12.38
CA LEU A 60 5.34 -3.90 12.53
C LEU A 60 6.71 -3.24 12.34
N ALA A 61 6.82 -2.30 11.40
CA ALA A 61 8.06 -1.59 11.12
C ALA A 61 8.44 -0.60 12.24
N THR A 62 7.46 0.06 12.86
CA THR A 62 7.66 0.91 14.04
C THR A 62 8.06 0.05 15.24
N GLN A 63 7.41 -1.09 15.45
CA GLN A 63 7.77 -2.01 16.54
C GLN A 63 9.19 -2.56 16.39
N MET A 64 9.59 -2.95 15.17
CA MET A 64 10.96 -3.35 14.85
C MET A 64 11.96 -2.26 15.22
N TRP A 65 11.66 -1.00 14.93
CA TRP A 65 12.51 0.13 15.27
C TRP A 65 12.59 0.35 16.78
N LEU A 66 11.45 0.36 17.49
CA LEU A 66 11.39 0.60 18.93
C LEU A 66 12.18 -0.44 19.73
N VAL A 67 12.03 -1.72 19.41
CA VAL A 67 12.72 -2.81 20.14
C VAL A 67 14.22 -2.87 19.84
N SER A 68 14.64 -2.43 18.64
CA SER A 68 16.03 -2.41 18.21
C SER A 68 16.78 -1.15 18.68
N PHE A 69 16.13 0.02 18.58
CA PHE A 69 16.78 1.32 18.68
C PHE A 69 16.05 2.30 19.62
N GLY A 70 14.78 2.05 19.97
CA GLY A 70 13.95 2.91 20.84
C GLY A 70 14.13 2.66 22.35
N GLY A 71 15.26 2.06 22.77
CA GLY A 71 15.56 1.78 24.17
C GLY A 71 15.39 0.32 24.61
N GLY A 72 14.86 -0.56 23.74
CA GLY A 72 14.74 -1.99 24.02
C GLY A 72 16.04 -2.80 23.91
N ASN A 73 17.01 -2.33 23.11
CA ASN A 73 18.30 -3.00 22.82
C ASN A 73 18.20 -4.50 22.42
N ASN A 74 17.04 -4.94 21.93
CA ASN A 74 16.83 -6.32 21.50
C ASN A 74 16.94 -6.44 19.99
N GLN A 75 18.18 -6.44 19.50
CA GLN A 75 18.47 -6.59 18.08
C GLN A 75 18.02 -7.94 17.51
N GLY A 76 17.95 -9.00 18.33
CA GLY A 76 17.48 -10.32 17.90
C GLY A 76 16.01 -10.30 17.51
N LEU A 77 15.17 -9.75 18.39
CA LEU A 77 13.73 -9.58 18.13
C LEU A 77 13.50 -8.59 16.99
N GLY A 78 14.26 -7.49 16.95
CA GLY A 78 14.23 -6.54 15.84
C GLY A 78 14.54 -7.19 14.49
N SER A 79 15.59 -8.00 14.42
CA SER A 79 15.96 -8.72 13.20
C SER A 79 14.88 -9.72 12.78
N ALA A 80 14.24 -10.42 13.73
CA ALA A 80 13.14 -11.34 13.45
C ALA A 80 11.91 -10.60 12.86
N LEU A 81 11.54 -9.45 13.42
CA LEU A 81 10.47 -8.60 12.89
C LEU A 81 10.81 -8.06 11.49
N GLY A 82 12.06 -7.68 11.25
CA GLY A 82 12.54 -7.24 9.93
C GLY A 82 12.46 -8.33 8.87
N VAL A 83 12.86 -9.56 9.19
CA VAL A 83 12.73 -10.72 8.29
C VAL A 83 11.26 -11.05 8.04
N LEU A 84 10.41 -11.00 9.06
CA LEU A 84 8.97 -11.21 8.91
C LEU A 84 8.34 -10.18 7.96
N LEU A 85 8.68 -8.91 8.12
CA LEU A 85 8.26 -7.83 7.21
C LEU A 85 8.74 -8.07 5.78
N LEU A 86 9.98 -8.51 5.59
CA LEU A 86 10.52 -8.85 4.27
C LEU A 86 9.67 -9.94 3.60
N VAL A 87 9.37 -11.01 4.33
CA VAL A 87 8.57 -12.15 3.85
C VAL A 87 7.15 -11.71 3.49
N LEU A 88 6.54 -10.78 4.23
CA LEU A 88 5.20 -10.26 3.91
C LEU A 88 5.19 -9.35 2.68
N VAL A 89 6.25 -8.56 2.49
CA VAL A 89 6.35 -7.59 1.39
C VAL A 89 6.69 -8.26 0.06
N ILE A 90 7.52 -9.31 0.05
CA ILE A 90 7.98 -9.98 -1.18
C ILE A 90 6.82 -10.43 -2.08
N PRO A 91 5.80 -11.17 -1.59
CA PRO A 91 4.66 -11.57 -2.42
C PRO A 91 3.90 -10.40 -3.02
N ALA A 92 3.68 -9.34 -2.24
CA ALA A 92 3.00 -8.13 -2.70
C ALA A 92 3.82 -7.41 -3.78
N MET A 93 5.14 -7.34 -3.63
CA MET A 93 6.05 -6.78 -4.62
C MET A 93 6.06 -7.60 -5.92
N ILE A 94 6.12 -8.93 -5.82
CA ILE A 94 6.04 -9.82 -6.99
C ILE A 94 4.71 -9.63 -7.71
N PHE A 95 3.60 -9.56 -6.97
CA PHE A 95 2.28 -9.32 -7.55
C PHE A 95 2.21 -7.96 -8.27
N ASN A 96 2.71 -6.90 -7.64
CA ASN A 96 2.74 -5.57 -8.22
C ASN A 96 3.54 -5.52 -9.53
N VAL A 97 4.75 -6.09 -9.55
CA VAL A 97 5.61 -6.11 -10.74
C VAL A 97 4.99 -6.95 -11.86
N ARG A 98 4.37 -8.09 -11.55
CA ARG A 98 3.67 -8.92 -12.54
C ARG A 98 2.52 -8.15 -13.20
N ARG A 99 1.68 -7.48 -12.40
CA ARG A 99 0.57 -6.66 -12.91
C ARG A 99 1.03 -5.44 -13.70
N PHE A 100 2.12 -4.80 -13.28
CA PHE A 100 2.70 -3.69 -14.03
C PHE A 100 3.15 -4.13 -15.43
N LYS A 101 3.81 -5.30 -15.54
CA LYS A 101 4.19 -5.88 -16.83
C LYS A 101 2.99 -6.25 -17.72
N GLU A 102 1.88 -6.69 -17.13
CA GLU A 102 0.64 -6.98 -17.86
C GLU A 102 -0.02 -5.70 -18.41
N SER A 103 0.07 -4.57 -17.71
CA SER A 103 -0.49 -3.28 -18.17
C SER A 103 0.27 -2.61 -19.32
N GLN A 104 1.51 -3.06 -19.60
CA GLN A 104 2.40 -2.51 -20.64
C GLN A 104 2.38 -3.35 -21.94
N ARG A 105 1.62 -4.45 -21.98
CA ARG A 105 1.35 -5.23 -23.19
C ARG A 105 0.00 -4.83 -23.78
#